data_AF-A0AAY5F4N0-F1
#
_entry.id   AF-A0AAY5F4N0-F1
#
_cell.length_a   1.000
_cell.length_b   1.000
_cell.length_c   1.000
_cell.angle_alpha   90.00
_cell.angle_beta   90.00
_cell.angle_gamma   90.00
#
_symmetry.space_group_name_H-M   'P 1'
#
loop_
_entity.id
_entity.type
_entity.pdbx_description
1 polymer ?
#
loop_
_entity_poly.entity_id
_entity_poly.type
_entity_poly.pdbx_seq_one_letter_code
_entity_poly.pdbx_strand_id
1 'polypeptide(L)'
;MPSSQKALMLELKSLQEEPVEGFRITLVEESDLYNWEVAIFGPPNTLYEGGYFKAHIKFPIDYPYSPPTFLLHPDQGAFPRQQLRPAL
;
A
#
# COMPACT_ATOMS: atom_id res chain seq x y z
N MET A 1 -22.67 10.87 -12.09
CA MET A 1 -21.44 10.60 -11.31
C MET A 1 -20.97 9.20 -11.66
N PRO A 2 -19.67 8.95 -11.91
CA PRO A 2 -19.18 7.59 -12.05
C PRO A 2 -19.54 6.80 -10.78
N SER A 3 -19.97 5.55 -10.94
CA SER A 3 -20.13 4.66 -9.78
C SER A 3 -18.78 4.52 -9.07
N SER A 4 -18.81 4.26 -7.76
CA SER A 4 -17.59 4.03 -6.97
C SER A 4 -16.69 2.98 -7.62
N GLN A 5 -17.28 1.89 -8.15
CA GLN A 5 -16.55 0.88 -8.93
C GLN A 5 -15.81 1.46 -10.14
N LYS A 6 -16.46 2.33 -10.93
CA LYS A 6 -15.83 2.92 -12.12
C LYS A 6 -14.68 3.85 -11.73
N ALA A 7 -14.82 4.61 -10.65
CA ALA A 7 -13.74 5.45 -10.12
C ALA A 7 -12.54 4.59 -9.69
N LEU A 8 -12.77 3.56 -8.88
CA LEU A 8 -11.73 2.65 -8.39
C LEU A 8 -11.02 1.90 -9.52
N MET A 9 -11.75 1.43 -10.55
CA MET A 9 -11.13 0.78 -11.71
C MET A 9 -10.19 1.73 -12.48
N LEU A 10 -10.58 3.00 -12.64
CA LEU A 10 -9.75 3.98 -13.33
C LEU A 10 -8.50 4.31 -12.50
N GLU A 11 -8.66 4.53 -11.19
CA GLU A 11 -7.55 4.82 -10.28
C GLU A 11 -6.56 3.65 -10.21
N LEU A 12 -7.05 2.42 -10.05
CA LEU A 12 -6.21 1.21 -10.03
C LEU A 12 -5.43 1.09 -11.33
N LYS A 13 -6.09 1.27 -12.48
CA LYS A 13 -5.45 1.22 -13.79
C LYS A 13 -4.36 2.28 -13.91
N SER A 14 -4.64 3.52 -13.52
CA SER A 14 -3.64 4.60 -13.57
C SER A 14 -2.43 4.31 -12.68
N LEU A 15 -2.63 3.76 -11.48
CA LEU A 15 -1.54 3.38 -10.57
C LEU A 15 -0.73 2.17 -11.06
N GLN A 16 -1.31 1.32 -11.91
CA GLN A 16 -0.60 0.22 -12.56
C GLN A 16 0.17 0.68 -13.80
N GLU A 17 -0.39 1.61 -14.59
CA GLU A 17 0.27 2.19 -15.77
C GLU A 17 1.40 3.15 -15.37
N GLU A 18 1.22 3.91 -14.31
CA GLU A 18 2.20 4.85 -13.76
C GLU A 18 2.41 4.58 -12.26
N PRO A 19 3.24 3.57 -11.91
CA PRO A 19 3.50 3.23 -10.51
C PRO A 19 4.22 4.35 -9.77
N VAL A 20 3.74 4.67 -8.57
CA VAL A 20 4.42 5.60 -7.66
C VAL A 20 5.72 4.97 -7.16
N GLU A 21 6.80 5.75 -7.16
CA GLU A 21 8.11 5.29 -6.67
C GLU A 21 8.01 4.79 -5.23
N GLY A 22 8.55 3.60 -4.96
CA GLY A 22 8.50 2.98 -3.64
C GLY A 22 7.15 2.34 -3.28
N PHE A 23 6.14 2.38 -4.15
CA PHE A 23 4.84 1.74 -3.90
C PHE A 23 4.48 0.74 -5.01
N ARG A 24 3.81 -0.34 -4.63
CA ARG A 24 3.12 -1.25 -5.55
C ARG A 24 1.74 -1.52 -4.99
N ILE A 25 0.74 -1.53 -5.87
CA ILE A 25 -0.66 -1.62 -5.49
C ILE A 25 -1.30 -2.76 -6.27
N THR A 26 -2.00 -3.64 -5.54
CA THR A 26 -2.74 -4.77 -6.09
C THR A 26 -4.07 -4.91 -5.37
N LEU A 27 -4.99 -5.69 -5.93
CA LEU A 27 -6.17 -6.13 -5.20
C LEU A 27 -5.79 -7.24 -4.22
N VAL A 28 -6.46 -7.30 -3.07
CA VAL A 28 -6.35 -8.45 -2.16
C VAL A 28 -6.96 -9.69 -2.84
N GLU A 29 -8.12 -9.50 -3.47
CA GLU A 29 -8.81 -10.50 -4.29
C GLU A 29 -9.29 -9.86 -5.59
N GLU A 30 -9.10 -10.53 -6.73
CA GLU A 30 -9.49 -9.98 -8.04
C GLU A 30 -11.00 -9.69 -8.17
N SER A 31 -11.83 -10.39 -7.38
CA SER A 31 -13.28 -10.18 -7.33
C SER A 31 -13.71 -8.99 -6.46
N ASP A 32 -12.79 -8.39 -5.69
CA ASP A 32 -13.10 -7.31 -4.75
C ASP A 32 -12.27 -6.04 -5.00
N LEU A 33 -12.90 -5.10 -5.70
CA LEU A 33 -12.31 -3.80 -6.02
C LEU A 33 -12.21 -2.84 -4.83
N TYR A 34 -12.79 -3.16 -3.67
CA TYR A 34 -12.83 -2.27 -2.50
C TYR A 34 -11.73 -2.59 -1.48
N ASN A 35 -10.94 -3.65 -1.68
CA ASN A 35 -9.84 -4.02 -0.79
C ASN A 35 -8.54 -4.16 -1.57
N TRP A 36 -7.62 -3.22 -1.33
CA TRP A 36 -6.32 -3.16 -2.01
C TRP A 36 -5.20 -3.53 -1.03
N GLU A 37 -4.19 -4.25 -1.51
CA GLU A 37 -2.91 -4.44 -0.85
C GLU A 37 -1.91 -3.43 -1.41
N VAL A 38 -1.12 -2.81 -0.53
CA VAL A 38 -0.06 -1.87 -0.87
C VAL A 38 1.25 -2.39 -0.31
N ALA A 39 2.22 -2.61 -1.19
CA ALA A 39 3.60 -2.87 -0.81
C ALA A 39 4.40 -1.56 -0.87
N ILE A 40 5.12 -1.26 0.21
CA ILE A 40 5.90 -0.04 0.40
C ILE A 40 7.36 -0.43 0.57
N PHE A 41 8.23 0.14 -0.24
CA PHE A 41 9.67 -0.08 -0.23
C PHE A 41 10.36 1.13 0.36
N GLY A 42 11.16 0.91 1.40
CA GLY A 42 11.88 1.98 2.06
C GLY A 42 12.95 2.62 1.16
N PRO A 43 12.93 3.95 0.96
CA PRO A 43 13.88 4.63 0.10
C PRO A 43 15.33 4.54 0.58
N PRO A 44 16.32 4.63 -0.33
CA PRO A 44 17.73 4.68 0.05
C PRO A 44 18.06 5.93 0.85
N ASN A 45 19.09 5.84 1.70
CA ASN A 45 19.55 6.90 2.60
C ASN A 45 18.49 7.33 3.64
N THR A 46 17.60 6.42 4.03
CA THR A 46 16.63 6.65 5.11
C THR A 46 16.72 5.53 6.15
N LEU A 47 16.14 5.73 7.33
CA LEU A 47 16.03 4.69 8.36
C LEU A 47 15.22 3.46 7.89
N TYR A 48 14.46 3.61 6.80
CA TYR A 48 13.64 2.56 6.24
C TYR A 48 14.33 1.85 5.07
N GLU A 49 15.53 2.26 4.66
CA GLU A 49 16.23 1.69 3.51
C GLU A 49 16.27 0.15 3.56
N GLY A 50 15.84 -0.48 2.46
CA GLY A 50 15.76 -1.93 2.34
C GLY A 50 14.60 -2.56 3.14
N GLY A 51 13.77 -1.76 3.79
CA GLY A 51 12.53 -2.19 4.45
C GLY A 51 11.42 -2.49 3.46
N TYR A 52 10.55 -3.42 3.84
CA TYR A 52 9.36 -3.81 3.09
C TYR A 52 8.15 -3.77 4.02
N PHE A 53 7.16 -2.95 3.70
CA PHE A 53 5.97 -2.80 4.53
C PHE A 53 4.73 -3.11 3.71
N LYS A 54 3.82 -3.88 4.31
CA LYS A 54 2.51 -4.15 3.72
C LYS A 54 1.45 -3.28 4.39
N ALA A 55 0.54 -2.74 3.60
CA ALA A 55 -0.63 -2.04 4.07
C ALA A 55 -1.87 -2.49 3.29
N HIS A 56 -3.04 -2.29 3.88
CA HIS A 56 -4.32 -2.49 3.23
C HIS A 56 -5.08 -1.17 3.13
N ILE A 57 -5.75 -0.98 1.99
CA ILE A 57 -6.72 0.10 1.78
C ILE A 57 -8.09 -0.51 1.63
N LYS A 58 -9.04 -0.05 2.43
CA LYS A 58 -10.44 -0.43 2.34
C LYS A 58 -11.29 0.75 1.94
N PHE A 59 -11.93 0.66 0.78
CA PHE A 59 -12.80 1.69 0.24
C PHE A 59 -14.25 1.47 0.68
N PRO A 60 -14.99 2.54 1.02
CA PRO A 60 -16.42 2.44 1.26
C PRO A 60 -17.20 2.38 -0.06
N ILE A 61 -18.43 1.88 0.00
CA ILE A 61 -19.29 1.70 -1.20
C ILE A 61 -19.64 3.02 -1.89
N ASP A 62 -19.65 4.12 -1.13
CA ASP A 62 -19.93 5.49 -1.57
C ASP A 62 -18.67 6.30 -1.85
N TYR A 63 -17.50 5.66 -1.98
CA TYR A 63 -16.30 6.34 -2.48
C TYR A 63 -16.60 7.08 -3.81
N PRO A 64 -16.13 8.33 -4.01
CA PRO A 64 -15.20 9.10 -3.17
C PRO A 64 -15.86 10.03 -2.14
N TYR A 65 -17.16 9.90 -1.87
CA TYR A 65 -17.85 10.76 -0.89
C TYR A 65 -17.40 10.49 0.54
N SER A 66 -17.18 9.22 0.87
CA SER A 66 -16.54 8.80 2.13
C SER A 66 -15.08 8.37 1.88
N PRO A 67 -14.15 8.69 2.80
CA PRO A 67 -12.74 8.36 2.63
C PRO A 67 -12.47 6.86 2.83
N PRO A 68 -11.41 6.31 2.21
CA PRO A 68 -10.95 4.97 2.51
C PRO A 68 -10.27 4.87 3.88
N THR A 69 -10.18 3.67 4.42
CA THR A 69 -9.34 3.35 5.58
C THR A 69 -8.01 2.80 5.11
N PHE A 70 -6.91 3.29 5.68
CA PHE A 70 -5.55 2.80 5.43
C PHE A 70 -5.01 2.13 6.70
N LEU A 71 -4.57 0.88 6.59
CA LEU A 71 -4.01 0.12 7.71
C LEU A 71 -2.64 -0.45 7.34
N LEU A 72 -1.59 0.04 8.00
CA LEU A 72 -0.25 -0.52 7.90
C LEU A 72 -0.15 -1.80 8.75
N HIS A 73 0.46 -2.85 8.20
CA HIS A 73 0.77 -4.09 8.93
C HIS A 73 2.26 -4.09 9.32
N PRO A 74 2.60 -3.66 10.54
CA PRO A 74 4.00 -3.54 10.96
C PRO A 74 4.74 -4.87 11.06
N ASP A 75 4.03 -6.00 11.17
CA ASP A 75 4.60 -7.32 11.50
C ASP A 75 5.06 -8.15 10.28
N GLN A 76 4.97 -7.62 9.05
CA GLN A 76 5.25 -8.38 7.82
C GLN A 76 6.51 -7.95 7.05
N GLY A 77 7.39 -7.13 7.64
CA GLY A 77 8.68 -6.79 7.00
C GLY A 77 9.39 -5.51 7.47
N ALA A 78 8.95 -4.90 8.56
CA ALA A 78 9.57 -3.72 9.14
C ALA A 78 10.85 -4.04 9.93
N PHE A 79 11.92 -4.50 9.27
CA PHE A 79 13.24 -4.60 9.90
C PHE A 79 14.38 -4.33 8.92
N PRO A 80 15.16 -3.24 9.10
CA PRO A 80 16.53 -3.21 8.62
C PRO A 80 17.56 -3.25 9.77
N ARG A 81 18.22 -4.42 9.82
CA ARG A 81 19.68 -4.69 9.86
C ARG A 81 20.52 -4.13 11.04
N GLN A 82 21.40 -4.99 11.58
CA GLN A 82 22.59 -4.62 12.39
C GLN A 82 22.43 -4.16 13.85
N GLN A 83 21.24 -4.04 14.44
CA GLN A 83 21.12 -3.67 15.87
C GLN A 83 21.19 -4.83 16.89
N LEU A 84 21.69 -6.01 16.50
CA LEU A 84 22.26 -6.98 17.44
C LEU A 84 23.78 -7.09 17.22
N ARG A 85 24.50 -5.97 17.40
CA ARG A 85 25.91 -6.06 17.83
C ARG A 85 25.95 -5.66 19.30
N PRO A 86 26.45 -6.52 20.20
CA PRO A 86 26.56 -6.18 21.60
C PRO A 86 27.52 -4.99 21.76
N ALA A 87 27.17 -4.05 22.62
CA ALA A 87 28.14 -3.10 23.14
C ALA A 87 29.06 -3.86 24.10
N LEU A 88 30.31 -4.06 23.65
CA LEU A 88 31.49 -4.60 24.36
C LEU A 88 31.38 -6.03 24.94
#